data_AF-A0A2N8LX29-F1
#
_entry.id   AF-A0A2N8LX29-F1
#
_cell.length_a   1.000
_cell.length_b   1.000
_cell.length_c   1.000
_cell.angle_alpha   90.00
_cell.angle_beta   90.00
_cell.angle_gamma   90.00
#
_symmetry.space_group_name_H-M   'P 1'
#
loop_
_entity.id
_entity.type
_entity.pdbx_description
1 polymer ?
#
loop_
_entity_poly.entity_id
_entity_poly.type
_entity_poly.pdbx_seq_one_letter_code
_entity_poly.pdbx_strand_id
1 'polypeptide(L)' 'MRNLYRIVVILAVVAIFFIAFLFVTSNREAVTLDLLLYNLQWDVSLGVLVIGVLAVGLLMGLVAGIGLRGIKSLFS' A
#
# COMPACT_ATOMS: atom_id res chain seq x y z
N MET A 1 17.46 1.86 19.85
CA MET A 1 17.34 1.51 18.41
C MET A 1 15.95 1.07 17.97
N ARG A 2 15.30 0.08 18.62
CA ARG A 2 14.00 -0.49 18.17
C ARG A 2 12.82 0.50 18.10
N ASN A 3 12.74 1.47 19.01
CA ASN A 3 11.67 2.48 18.99
C ASN A 3 11.89 3.52 17.89
N LEU A 4 13.14 3.89 17.62
CA LEU A 4 13.48 4.81 16.53
C LEU A 4 13.11 4.22 15.16
N TYR A 5 13.43 2.95 14.94
CA TYR A 5 13.03 2.22 13.73
C TYR A 5 11.51 2.21 13.52
N ARG A 6 10.74 1.95 14.58
CA ARG A 6 9.26 1.99 14.50
C ARG A 6 8.73 3.37 14.13
N ILE A 7 9.28 4.43 14.73
CA ILE A 7 8.86 5.81 14.43
C ILE A 7 9.15 6.15 12.97
N VAL A 8 10.34 5.81 12.47
CA VAL A 8 10.72 6.03 11.06
C VAL A 8 9.79 5.27 10.11
N VAL A 9 9.45 4.02 10.42
CA VAL A 9 8.50 3.23 9.61
C VAL A 9 7.11 3.86 9.60
N ILE A 10 6.60 4.31 10.75
CA ILE A 10 5.29 5.00 10.82
C ILE A 10 5.31 6.28 9.99
N LEU A 11 6.36 7.09 10.11
CA LEU A 11 6.52 8.30 9.31
C LEU A 11 6.57 8.02 7.81
N ALA A 12 7.27 6.95 7.40
CA ALA A 12 7.32 6.54 6.00
C ALA A 12 5.94 6.13 5.48
N VAL A 13 5.17 5.35 6.25
CA VAL A 13 3.80 4.96 5.88
C VAL A 13 2.89 6.18 5.76
N VAL A 14 2.95 7.11 6.72
CA VAL A 14 2.17 8.36 6.68
C VAL A 14 2.53 9.21 5.47
N ALA A 15 3.82 9.34 5.13
CA ALA A 15 4.26 10.08 3.97
C ALA A 15 3.75 9.47 2.66
N ILE A 16 3.83 8.15 2.50
CA ILE A 16 3.28 7.44 1.33
C ILE A 16 1.77 7.69 1.21
N PHE A 17 1.04 7.61 2.33
CA PHE A 17 -0.40 7.87 2.36
C PHE A 17 -0.72 9.30 1.94
N PHE A 18 0.05 10.28 2.44
CA PHE A 18 -0.15 11.68 2.12
C PHE A 18 0.13 11.99 0.64
N ILE A 19 1.19 11.41 0.06
CA ILE A 19 1.50 11.54 -1.37
C ILE A 19 0.38 10.93 -2.23
N ALA A 20 -0.09 9.74 -1.88
CA ALA A 20 -1.20 9.09 -2.58
C ALA A 20 -2.49 9.93 -2.50
N PHE A 21 -2.78 10.51 -1.33
CA PHE A 21 -3.92 11.40 -1.13
C PHE A 21 -3.83 12.68 -1.98
N LEU A 22 -2.65 13.32 -2.03
CA LEU A 22 -2.41 14.49 -2.88
C LEU A 22 -2.55 14.14 -4.36
N PHE A 23 -2.02 12.99 -4.79
CA PHE A 23 -2.13 12.52 -6.17
C PHE A 23 -3.59 12.34 -6.60
N VAL A 24 -4.44 11.71 -5.76
CA VAL A 24 -5.88 11.55 -6.04
C VAL A 24 -6.66 12.85 -5.91
N THR A 25 -6.25 13.76 -5.03
CA THR A 25 -6.93 15.07 -4.93
C THR A 25 -6.61 15.94 -6.14
N SER A 26 -5.38 15.86 -6.64
CA SER A 26 -4.89 16.67 -7.76
C SER A 26 -5.34 16.14 -9.11
N ASN A 27 -5.57 14.84 -9.24
CA ASN A 27 -6.02 14.22 -10.48
C ASN A 27 -7.47 13.76 -10.27
N ARG A 28 -8.42 14.33 -11.02
CA ARG A 28 -9.84 13.91 -10.97
C ARG A 28 -10.23 13.02 -12.15
N GLU A 29 -9.33 12.89 -13.11
CA GLU A 29 -9.54 12.11 -14.31
C GLU A 29 -9.34 10.62 -14.02
N ALA A 30 -10.04 9.78 -14.78
CA ALA A 30 -9.89 8.34 -14.66
C ALA A 30 -8.49 7.91 -15.15
N VAL A 31 -7.88 6.96 -14.47
CA VAL A 31 -6.56 6.44 -14.83
C VAL A 31 -6.73 5.16 -15.62
N THR A 32 -6.19 5.16 -16.82
CA THR A 32 -6.08 3.97 -17.66
C THR A 32 -4.93 3.10 -17.18
N LEU A 33 -5.28 1.90 -16.70
CA LEU A 33 -4.32 0.85 -16.36
C LEU A 33 -4.08 0.00 -17.60
N ASP A 34 -2.87 0.07 -18.13
CA ASP A 34 -2.40 -0.84 -19.18
C ASP A 34 -1.92 -2.14 -18.53
N LEU A 35 -2.79 -3.15 -18.52
CA LEU A 35 -2.45 -4.47 -18.00
C LEU A 35 -1.57 -5.18 -19.02
N LEU A 36 -0.48 -5.81 -18.57
CA LEU A 36 0.48 -6.53 -19.41
C LEU A 36 -0.13 -7.63 -20.32
N LEU A 37 -1.40 -7.98 -20.09
CA LEU A 37 -2.18 -8.92 -20.89
C LEU A 37 -2.84 -8.18 -22.06
N TYR A 38 -2.57 -8.69 -23.26
CA TYR A 38 -2.91 -8.12 -24.56
C TYR A 38 -4.25 -7.37 -24.60
N ASN A 39 -4.18 -6.05 -24.80
CA ASN A 39 -5.27 -5.14 -25.12
C ASN A 39 -6.34 -4.93 -24.02
N LEU A 40 -6.04 -5.27 -22.77
CA LEU A 40 -6.97 -5.07 -21.67
C LEU A 40 -6.66 -3.75 -20.94
N GLN A 41 -7.31 -2.67 -21.37
CA GLN A 41 -7.23 -1.36 -20.73
C GLN A 41 -8.39 -1.19 -19.76
N TRP A 42 -8.09 -0.94 -18.49
CA TRP A 42 -9.11 -0.68 -17.48
C TRP A 42 -9.10 0.80 -17.13
N ASP A 43 -10.25 1.44 -17.29
CA ASP A 43 -10.42 2.81 -16.84
C ASP A 43 -10.87 2.79 -15.38
N VAL A 44 -9.95 3.11 -14.47
CA VAL A 44 -10.16 2.95 -13.03
C VAL A 44 -10.15 4.31 -12.37
N SER A 45 -11.15 4.57 -11.53
CA SER A 45 -11.15 5.76 -10.69
C SER A 45 -9.94 5.76 -9.76
N LEU A 46 -9.29 6.91 -9.65
CA LEU A 46 -8.18 7.15 -8.74
C LEU A 46 -8.49 6.78 -7.28
N GLY A 47 -9.74 6.94 -6.84
CA GLY A 47 -10.18 6.52 -5.52
C GLY A 47 -10.08 5.00 -5.32
N VAL A 48 -10.48 4.22 -6.33
CA VAL A 48 -10.39 2.74 -6.30
C VAL A 48 -8.93 2.29 -6.30
N LEU A 49 -8.08 2.95 -7.08
CA LEU A 49 -6.63 2.70 -7.12
C LEU A 49 -5.98 2.93 -5.73
N VAL A 50 -6.29 4.05 -5.08
CA VAL A 50 -5.75 4.32 -3.74
C VAL A 50 -6.27 3.33 -2.71
N ILE A 51 -7.57 3.04 -2.67
CA ILE A 51 -8.12 2.05 -1.74
C ILE A 51 -7.47 0.68 -1.98
N GLY A 52 -7.26 0.29 -3.24
CA GLY A 52 -6.58 -0.95 -3.62
C GLY A 52 -5.14 -1.00 -3.11
N VAL A 53 -4.34 0.03 -3.37
CA VAL A 53 -2.95 0.12 -2.90
C VAL A 53 -2.88 0.09 -1.38
N LEU A 54 -3.78 0.81 -0.69
CA LEU A 54 -3.84 0.82 0.77
C LEU A 54 -4.23 -0.55 1.35
N ALA A 55 -5.22 -1.21 0.75
CA ALA A 55 -5.63 -2.56 1.15
C ALA A 55 -4.48 -3.56 0.97
N VAL A 56 -3.80 -3.53 -0.17
CA VAL A 56 -2.63 -4.39 -0.44
C VAL A 56 -1.49 -4.08 0.52
N GLY A 57 -1.18 -2.79 0.75
CA GLY A 57 -0.14 -2.37 1.68
C GLY A 57 -0.43 -2.77 3.13
N LEU A 58 -1.69 -2.66 3.56
CA LEU A 58 -2.13 -3.13 4.88
C LEU A 58 -2.01 -4.65 5.01
N LEU A 59 -2.45 -5.40 3.99
CA LEU A 59 -2.33 -6.87 3.98
C LEU A 59 -0.86 -7.30 4.02
N MET A 60 0.02 -6.68 3.21
CA MET A 60 1.45 -6.95 3.27
C MET A 60 2.04 -6.58 4.64
N GLY A 61 1.65 -5.44 5.21
CA GLY A 61 2.08 -5.02 6.54
C GLY A 61 1.62 -5.98 7.65
N LEU A 62 0.41 -6.50 7.53
CA LEU A 62 -0.17 -7.50 8.43
C LEU A 62 0.55 -8.84 8.28
N VAL A 63 0.81 -9.31 7.06
CA VAL A 63 1.59 -10.52 6.80
C VAL A 63 3.03 -10.38 7.30
N ALA A 64 3.68 -9.23 7.11
CA ALA A 64 5.01 -8.98 7.63
C ALA A 64 5.02 -8.92 9.18
N GLY A 65 4.03 -8.26 9.78
CA GLY A 65 3.92 -8.09 11.23
C GLY A 65 3.52 -9.37 11.98
N ILE A 66 2.56 -10.12 11.43
CA ILE A 66 2.09 -11.41 11.97
C ILE A 66 3.07 -12.51 11.58
N GLY A 67 3.53 -12.58 10.34
CA GLY A 67 4.42 -13.64 9.84
C GLY A 67 5.75 -13.72 10.61
N LEU A 68 6.38 -12.59 10.94
CA LEU A 68 7.65 -12.61 11.68
C LEU A 68 7.52 -13.02 13.16
N ARG A 69 6.36 -12.79 13.78
CA ARG A 69 6.09 -13.17 15.18
C ARG A 69 5.44 -14.55 15.29
N GLY A 70 4.51 -14.87 14.40
CA GLY A 70 3.79 -16.12 14.32
C GLY A 70 4.68 -17.28 13.87
N ILE A 71 5.57 -17.09 12.89
CA ILE A 71 6.52 -18.13 12.47
C ILE A 71 7.52 -18.43 13.60
N LYS A 72 8.05 -17.40 14.27
CA LYS A 72 8.95 -17.63 15.43
C LYS A 72 8.29 -18.37 16.59
N SER A 73 6.97 -18.22 16.76
CA SER A 73 6.20 -18.93 17.78
C SER A 73 5.90 -20.39 17.41
N LEU A 74 5.95 -20.75 16.13
CA LEU A 74 5.66 -22.10 15.61
C LEU A 74 6.90 -23.01 15.61
N PHE A 75 8.10 -22.42 15.65
CA PHE A 75 9.38 -23.12 15.72
C PHE A 75 10.04 -23.03 17.11
N SER A 76 9.29 -22.63 18.14
CA SER A 76 9.75 -22.61 19.54
C SER A 76 9.05 -23.67 20.38
#